data_AF-A0A6I1W868-F1
#
_entry.id   AF-A0A6I1W868-F1
#
_cell.length_a   1.000
_cell.length_b   1.000
_cell.length_c   1.000
_cell.angle_alpha   90.00
_cell.angle_beta   90.00
_cell.angle_gamma   90.00
#
_symmetry.space_group_name_H-M   'P 1'
#
loop_
_entity.id
_entity.type
_entity.pdbx_description
1 polymer ?
#
loop_
_entity_poly.entity_id
_entity_poly.type
_entity_poly.pdbx_seq_one_letter_code
_entity_poly.pdbx_strand_id
1 'polypeptide(L)' 'NTQVDLVISDMAPNMSGLAAVDMPRAMFLCELALDLAGRVLRPGGDFLIKVFQGEGFDQYHKDIRKLFDKVQMRKPTSS' A
#
# COMPACT_ATOMS: atom_id res chain seq x y z
N ASN A 1 -12.06 -20.20 8.97
CA ASN A 1 -11.44 -19.20 8.09
C ASN A 1 -10.02 -18.98 8.61
N THR A 2 -8.99 -19.42 7.89
CA THR A 2 -7.59 -19.26 8.30
C THR A 2 -7.13 -17.85 7.96
N GLN A 3 -6.78 -17.07 8.98
CA GLN A 3 -6.11 -15.78 8.80
C GLN A 3 -4.78 -15.97 8.07
N VAL A 4 -4.31 -14.95 7.35
CA VAL A 4 -3.07 -15.02 6.58
C VAL A 4 -1.92 -14.34 7.31
N ASP A 5 -0.70 -14.80 7.02
CA ASP A 5 0.53 -14.26 7.61
C ASP A 5 1.05 -13.04 6.86
N LEU A 6 0.78 -12.95 5.54
CA LEU A 6 1.31 -11.92 4.66
C LEU A 6 0.28 -11.53 3.59
N VAL A 7 0.12 -10.23 3.38
CA VAL A 7 -0.58 -9.66 2.24
C VAL A 7 0.42 -8.87 1.39
N ILE A 8 0.46 -9.16 0.08
CA ILE A 8 1.31 -8.45 -0.88
C ILE A 8 0.44 -7.83 -1.96
N SER A 9 0.69 -6.55 -2.27
CA SER A 9 0.08 -5.88 -3.41
C SER A 9 1.15 -5.26 -4.30
N ASP A 10 1.19 -5.71 -5.55
CA ASP A 10 2.05 -5.15 -6.60
C ASP A 10 1.25 -4.28 -7.62
N MET A 11 0.00 -3.96 -7.27
CA MET A 11 -0.96 -3.29 -8.15
C MET A 11 -0.47 -1.90 -8.58
N ALA A 12 -0.70 -1.58 -9.85
CA ALA A 12 -0.54 -0.25 -10.42
C ALA A 12 -1.72 0.01 -11.37
N PRO A 13 -2.20 1.26 -11.47
CA PRO A 13 -3.26 1.59 -12.41
C PRO A 13 -2.72 1.56 -13.85
N ASN A 14 -3.64 1.50 -14.82
CA ASN A 14 -3.28 1.84 -16.20
C ASN A 14 -2.82 3.30 -16.24
N MET A 15 -1.53 3.50 -16.51
CA MET A 15 -0.91 4.82 -16.51
C MET A 15 -1.37 5.61 -17.74
N SER A 16 -2.01 6.75 -17.49
CA SER A 16 -2.40 7.69 -18.55
C SER A 16 -1.24 8.59 -18.99
N GLY A 17 -0.20 8.68 -18.17
CA GLY A 17 0.93 9.60 -18.35
C GLY A 17 0.67 10.98 -17.74
N LEU A 18 -0.53 11.23 -17.21
CA LEU A 18 -0.87 12.46 -16.52
C LEU A 18 -0.89 12.22 -15.01
N ALA A 19 0.11 12.75 -14.30
CA ALA A 19 0.27 12.55 -12.86
C ALA A 19 -0.97 12.92 -12.04
N ALA A 20 -1.69 13.98 -12.42
CA ALA A 20 -2.91 14.43 -11.75
C ALA A 20 -4.05 13.39 -11.79
N VAL A 21 -4.02 12.46 -12.74
CA VAL A 21 -4.99 11.36 -12.86
C VAL A 21 -4.41 10.05 -12.31
N ASP A 22 -3.12 9.81 -12.55
CA ASP A 22 -2.47 8.56 -12.19
C ASP A 22 -2.20 8.46 -10.67
N MET A 23 -1.85 9.56 -10.00
CA MET A 23 -1.57 9.55 -8.56
C MET A 23 -2.79 9.16 -7.72
N PRO A 24 -3.99 9.78 -7.90
CA PRO A 24 -5.17 9.37 -7.14
C PRO A 24 -5.58 7.91 -7.40
N ARG A 25 -5.45 7.43 -8.65
CA ARG A 25 -5.75 6.03 -8.99
C ARG A 25 -4.79 5.05 -8.30
N ALA A 26 -3.50 5.38 -8.27
CA ALA A 26 -2.51 4.58 -7.57
C ALA A 26 -2.77 4.55 -6.06
N MET A 27 -3.09 5.69 -5.45
CA MET A 27 -3.41 5.75 -4.02
C MET A 27 -4.67 4.98 -3.68
N PHE A 28 -5.72 5.06 -4.51
CA PHE A 28 -6.94 4.28 -4.29
C PHE A 28 -6.68 2.77 -4.26
N LEU A 29 -5.80 2.26 -5.14
CA LEU A 29 -5.39 0.85 -5.09
C LEU A 29 -4.63 0.51 -3.79
N CYS A 30 -3.83 1.46 -3.28
CA CYS A 30 -3.11 1.29 -2.02
C CYS A 30 -4.04 1.25 -0.81
N GLU A 31 -5.09 2.07 -0.81
CA GLU A 31 -6.14 2.10 0.22
C GLU A 31 -6.95 0.81 0.23
N LEU A 32 -7.38 0.31 -0.94
CA LEU A 32 -8.09 -0.97 -1.06
C LEU A 32 -7.24 -2.15 -0.56
N ALA A 33 -5.94 -2.16 -0.87
CA ALA A 33 -5.03 -3.20 -0.40
C ALA A 33 -4.84 -3.15 1.13
N LEU A 34 -4.78 -1.96 1.72
CA LEU A 34 -4.67 -1.77 3.17
C LEU A 34 -5.96 -2.21 3.88
N ASP A 35 -7.13 -1.87 3.33
CA ASP A 35 -8.43 -2.33 3.84
C ASP A 35 -8.53 -3.87 3.82
N LEU A 36 -8.13 -4.50 2.71
CA LEU A 36 -8.05 -5.96 2.65
C LEU A 36 -7.13 -6.51 3.72
N ALA A 37 -5.91 -5.96 3.84
CA ALA A 37 -4.92 -6.39 4.83
C ALA A 37 -5.48 -6.34 6.26
N GLY A 38 -6.19 -5.27 6.63
CA GLY A 38 -6.84 -5.14 7.95
C GLY A 38 -7.92 -6.18 8.23
N ARG A 39 -8.55 -6.77 7.20
CA ARG A 39 -9.61 -7.78 7.35
C ARG A 39 -9.08 -9.21 7.43
N VAL A 40 -7.95 -9.50 6.78
CA VAL A 40 -7.49 -10.88 6.59
C VAL A 40 -6.21 -11.24 7.34
N LEU A 41 -5.38 -10.25 7.69
CA LEU A 41 -4.15 -10.50 8.44
C LEU A 41 -4.47 -10.98 9.85
N ARG A 42 -3.67 -11.95 10.30
CA ARG A 42 -3.59 -12.26 11.72
C ARG A 42 -2.87 -11.12 12.47
N PRO A 43 -3.08 -10.97 13.80
CA PRO A 43 -2.23 -10.11 14.61
C PRO A 43 -0.74 -10.45 14.42
N GLY A 44 0.08 -9.42 14.16
CA GLY A 44 1.51 -9.59 13.87
C GLY A 44 1.83 -10.14 12.47
N GLY A 45 0.86 -10.19 11.56
CA GLY A 45 1.12 -10.45 10.14
C GLY A 45 1.69 -9.23 9.40
N ASP A 46 2.27 -9.48 8.23
CA ASP A 46 2.99 -8.47 7.44
C ASP A 46 2.18 -7.98 6.24
N PHE A 47 2.43 -6.73 5.84
CA PHE A 47 1.85 -6.12 4.64
C PHE A 47 2.96 -5.49 3.80
N LEU A 48 3.04 -5.89 2.52
CA LEU A 48 3.98 -5.35 1.54
C LEU A 48 3.21 -4.75 0.38
N ILE A 49 3.52 -3.50 0.03
CA ILE A 49 2.84 -2.80 -1.05
C ILE A 49 3.78 -1.97 -1.93
N LYS A 50 3.55 -2.02 -3.24
CA LYS A 50 4.07 -1.04 -4.20
C LYS A 50 3.29 0.27 -4.06
N VAL A 51 4.02 1.36 -3.87
CA VAL A 51 3.44 2.71 -3.73
C VAL A 51 4.22 3.69 -4.59
N PHE A 52 3.50 4.60 -5.27
CA PHE A 52 4.08 5.74 -5.97
C PHE A 52 4.05 6.95 -5.04
N GLN A 53 5.19 7.62 -4.87
CA GLN A 53 5.25 8.83 -4.06
C GLN A 53 4.63 10.01 -4.84
N GLY A 54 3.59 10.60 -4.26
CA GLY A 54 2.85 11.69 -4.87
C GLY A 54 1.75 12.19 -3.93
N GLU A 55 0.76 12.85 -4.50
CA GLU A 55 -0.41 13.33 -3.75
C GLU A 55 -1.09 12.17 -2.99
N GLY A 56 -1.45 12.42 -1.72
CA GLY A 56 -2.08 11.44 -0.84
C GLY A 56 -1.11 10.52 -0.07
N PHE A 57 0.15 10.42 -0.52
CA PHE A 57 1.14 9.51 0.10
C PHE A 57 1.36 9.78 1.59
N ASP A 58 1.51 11.05 2.00
CA ASP A 58 1.80 11.39 3.39
C ASP A 58 0.68 11.00 4.34
N GLN A 59 -0.57 11.14 3.90
CA GLN A 59 -1.75 10.72 4.67
C GLN A 59 -1.80 9.19 4.77
N TYR A 60 -1.63 8.51 3.64
CA TYR A 60 -1.57 7.05 3.58
C TYR A 60 -0.47 6.48 4.48
N HIS A 61 0.72 7.06 4.45
CA HIS A 61 1.85 6.64 5.29
C HIS A 61 1.59 6.87 6.79
N LYS A 62 0.92 7.98 7.16
CA LYS A 62 0.48 8.19 8.55
C LYS A 62 -0.52 7.12 8.99
N ASP A 63 -1.43 6.72 8.12
CA ASP A 63 -2.44 5.72 8.45
C ASP A 63 -1.84 4.32 8.59
N ILE A 64 -0.91 3.92 7.72
CA ILE A 64 -0.15 2.66 7.91
C ILE A 64 0.60 2.66 9.25
N ARG A 65 1.26 3.76 9.62
CA ARG A 65 2.02 3.84 10.89
C ARG A 65 1.15 3.70 12.14
N LYS A 66 -0.16 3.90 12.04
CA LYS A 66 -1.10 3.65 13.15
C LYS A 66 -1.49 2.17 13.26
N LEU A 67 -1.38 1.42 12.17
CA LEU A 67 -1.87 0.04 12.06
C LEU A 67 -0.77 -1.00 12.25
N PHE A 68 0.50 -0.66 11.99
CA PHE A 68 1.63 -1.58 12.04
C PHE A 68 2.72 -1.10 12.99
N ASP A 69 3.32 -2.04 13.73
CA ASP A 69 4.40 -1.77 14.69
C ASP A 69 5.65 -1.19 14.04
N LYS A 70 5.93 -1.60 12.79
CA LYS A 70 7.11 -1.17 12.04
C LYS A 70 6.75 -0.93 10.58
N VAL A 71 7.06 0.29 10.12
CA VAL A 71 6.89 0.68 8.71
C VAL A 71 8.26 0.98 8.12
N GLN A 72 8.60 0.33 7.01
CA GLN A 72 9.84 0.54 6.30
C GLN A 72 9.56 0.82 4.83
N MET A 73 10.17 1.87 4.30
CA MET A 73 10.14 2.16 2.87
C MET A 73 11.47 1.72 2.24
N ARG A 74 11.38 1.04 1.10
CA ARG A 74 12.54 0.57 0.34
C ARG A 74 12.29 0.84 -1.14
N LYS A 75 13.17 1.63 -1.76
CA LYS A 75 13.28 1.70 -3.22
C LYS A 75 14.35 0.69 -3.65
N PRO A 76 13.98 -0.41 -4.34
CA PRO A 76 14.97 -1.38 -4.80
C PRO A 76 15.89 -0.76 -5.85
N THR A 77 17.09 -1.32 -6.02
CA THR A 77 18.08 -0.87 -7.00
C THR A 77 17.63 -1.06 -8.45
N SER A 78 16.53 -1.79 -8.68
CA SER A 78 15.98 -2.13 -10.00
C SER A 78 14.69 -1.36 -10.34
N SER A 79 14.43 -0.22 -9.71
CA SER A 79 13.24 0.63 -10.00
C SER A 79 13.46 1.65 -11.10
#